data_AF-A0A6L5YTW1-F1
#
_entry.id   AF-A0A6L5YTW1-F1
#
_cell.length_a   1.000
_cell.length_b   1.000
_cell.length_c   1.000
_cell.angle_alpha   90.00
_cell.angle_beta   90.00
_cell.angle_gamma   90.00
#
_symmetry.space_group_name_H-M   'P 1'
#
loop_
_entity.id
_entity.type
_entity.pdbx_description
1 polymer ?
#
loop_
_entity_poly.entity_id
_entity_poly.type
_entity_poly.pdbx_seq_one_letter_code
_entity_poly.pdbx_strand_id
1 'polypeptide(L)'
;MAVISYKCPNCDGELIFDPATQKYKCEYCNSLFSQEELDAMKPAESTEKKVGAEAAEASSQTDDQAEEQADEKQEEAVYYTCPSCGAEIVTDATTAATFCYYCHNPVVLGGRLDGKFLPDKVIPFQIDRKKAEETFLGYVSKKKFVPRGFFSKKNIEKLSSVYFPYWLYSVKLKGKMNAEAKRVRTWVAGDEEITETKVYELCREGDIALANLPENALKKANAILAKNVQPYHFDDMKDFHMGYLSGFLAEKRDIESEEVQQKLRQEMRHDAEQVFRDTMTDYGIVNVHNSDFHAEEEKWQYVLLPVWTVTYKGNNGKIYYYSMNGQTGQICGELPIDWKKVILTGLVTFVAVLILGLLGGRFIW
;
A
#
# COMPACT_ATOMS: atom_id res chain seq x y z
N MET A 1 -0.58 -27.46 -11.24
CA MET A 1 -0.37 -26.66 -10.00
C MET A 1 -1.68 -26.64 -9.23
N ALA A 2 -1.64 -26.73 -7.89
CA ALA A 2 -2.85 -26.81 -7.07
C ALA A 2 -3.53 -25.43 -6.99
N VAL A 3 -4.85 -25.40 -7.10
CA VAL A 3 -5.67 -24.21 -6.87
C VAL A 3 -6.49 -24.45 -5.61
N ILE A 4 -6.46 -23.50 -4.67
CA ILE A 4 -7.19 -23.60 -3.41
C ILE A 4 -8.53 -22.86 -3.56
N SER A 5 -9.62 -23.56 -3.27
CA SER A 5 -10.99 -23.01 -3.21
C SER A 5 -11.58 -23.29 -1.83
N TYR A 6 -12.28 -22.30 -1.27
CA TYR A 6 -12.89 -22.39 0.06
C TYR A 6 -14.35 -22.81 -0.07
N LYS A 7 -14.69 -24.00 0.43
CA LYS A 7 -16.01 -24.59 0.31
C LYS A 7 -16.86 -24.41 1.57
N CYS A 8 -18.14 -24.16 1.37
CA CYS A 8 -19.15 -24.01 2.41
C CYS A 8 -19.51 -25.38 2.99
N PRO A 9 -19.35 -25.60 4.31
CA PRO A 9 -19.72 -26.88 4.95
C PRO A 9 -21.19 -27.27 4.78
N ASN A 10 -22.08 -26.28 4.62
CA ASN A 10 -23.52 -26.52 4.55
C ASN A 10 -24.04 -26.91 3.15
N CYS A 11 -23.40 -26.42 2.09
CA CYS A 11 -23.95 -26.58 0.73
C CYS A 11 -22.89 -26.74 -0.38
N ASP A 12 -21.61 -26.89 -0.01
CA ASP A 12 -20.46 -27.02 -0.92
C ASP A 12 -20.27 -25.84 -1.90
N GLY A 13 -20.96 -24.73 -1.65
CA GLY A 13 -20.80 -23.48 -2.39
C GLY A 13 -19.49 -22.79 -2.05
N GLU A 14 -19.01 -21.89 -2.93
CA GLU A 14 -17.81 -21.08 -2.64
C GLU A 14 -18.06 -20.10 -1.50
N LEU A 15 -17.05 -19.93 -0.64
CA LEU A 15 -17.02 -18.95 0.44
C LEU A 15 -16.18 -17.74 0.04
N ILE A 16 -16.77 -16.55 0.19
CA ILE A 16 -16.15 -15.27 -0.12
C ILE A 16 -15.94 -14.51 1.20
N PHE A 17 -14.78 -13.88 1.38
CA PHE A 17 -14.55 -13.06 2.56
C PHE A 17 -15.32 -11.74 2.45
N ASP A 18 -16.15 -11.44 3.44
CA ASP A 18 -16.98 -10.23 3.49
C ASP A 18 -16.34 -9.16 4.40
N PRO A 19 -15.91 -8.01 3.85
CA PRO A 19 -15.32 -6.91 4.62
C PRO A 19 -16.23 -6.38 5.74
N ALA A 20 -17.55 -6.35 5.52
CA ALA A 20 -18.48 -5.74 6.46
C ALA A 20 -18.66 -6.57 7.73
N THR A 21 -18.74 -7.90 7.58
CA THR A 21 -18.92 -8.82 8.71
C THR A 21 -17.61 -9.41 9.23
N GLN A 22 -16.49 -9.25 8.50
CA GLN A 22 -15.21 -9.90 8.76
C GLN A 22 -15.33 -11.44 8.83
N LYS A 23 -16.29 -12.00 8.08
CA LYS A 23 -16.61 -13.43 8.02
C LYS A 23 -16.66 -13.92 6.57
N TYR A 24 -16.63 -15.23 6.40
CA TYR A 24 -16.80 -15.92 5.13
C TYR A 24 -18.28 -16.12 4.84
N LYS A 25 -18.77 -15.48 3.78
CA LYS A 25 -20.15 -15.56 3.32
C LYS A 25 -20.28 -16.55 2.17
N CYS A 26 -21.27 -17.44 2.27
CA CYS A 26 -21.70 -18.26 1.15
C CYS A 26 -22.84 -17.56 0.39
N GLU A 27 -22.68 -17.28 -0.91
CA GLU A 27 -23.72 -16.64 -1.72
C GLU A 27 -24.91 -17.58 -2.06
N TYR A 28 -24.76 -18.89 -1.87
CA TYR A 28 -25.80 -19.88 -2.18
C TYR A 28 -26.77 -20.10 -1.02
N CYS A 29 -26.26 -20.34 0.19
CA CYS A 29 -27.08 -20.62 1.38
C CYS A 29 -27.10 -19.47 2.39
N ASN A 30 -26.40 -18.35 2.12
CA ASN A 30 -26.28 -17.18 3.00
C ASN A 30 -25.73 -17.48 4.40
N SER A 31 -25.07 -18.63 4.59
CA SER A 31 -24.37 -18.94 5.84
C SER A 31 -23.12 -18.05 5.97
N LEU A 32 -22.81 -17.67 7.22
CA LEU A 32 -21.64 -16.89 7.60
C LEU A 32 -20.78 -17.72 8.54
N PHE A 33 -19.48 -17.82 8.24
CA PHE A 33 -18.52 -18.55 9.06
C PHE A 33 -17.35 -17.64 9.43
N SER A 34 -16.91 -17.68 10.68
CA SER A 34 -15.65 -17.09 11.11
C SER A 34 -14.47 -18.00 10.74
N GLN A 35 -13.25 -17.45 10.77
CA GLN A 35 -12.04 -18.24 10.53
C GLN A 35 -11.93 -19.39 11.56
N GLU A 36 -12.20 -19.11 12.83
CA GLU A 36 -12.16 -20.10 13.92
C GLU A 36 -13.16 -21.24 13.71
N GLU A 37 -14.39 -20.93 13.24
CA GLU A 37 -15.40 -21.95 12.93
C GLU A 37 -14.98 -22.83 11.75
N LEU A 38 -14.38 -22.24 10.70
CA LEU A 38 -13.88 -23.00 9.55
C LEU A 38 -12.69 -23.89 9.94
N ASP A 39 -11.79 -23.40 10.77
CA ASP A 39 -10.63 -24.19 11.21
C ASP A 39 -11.03 -25.30 12.18
N ALA A 40 -12.06 -25.09 13.01
CA ALA A 40 -12.63 -26.13 13.86
C ALA A 40 -13.39 -27.21 13.07
N MET A 41 -13.93 -26.88 11.89
CA MET A 41 -14.68 -27.82 11.04
C MET A 41 -13.81 -28.59 10.04
N LYS A 42 -12.57 -28.16 9.80
CA LYS A 42 -11.62 -28.92 8.99
C LYS A 42 -11.19 -30.17 9.77
N PRO A 43 -11.36 -31.39 9.24
CA PRO A 43 -10.73 -32.57 9.83
C PRO A 43 -9.21 -32.37 9.86
N ALA A 44 -8.54 -32.89 10.90
CA ALA A 44 -7.14 -32.68 11.26
C ALA A 44 -6.07 -33.06 10.18
N GLU A 45 -6.48 -33.38 8.95
CA GLU A 45 -5.59 -33.72 7.83
C GLU A 45 -5.30 -32.55 6.87
N SER A 46 -5.89 -31.37 7.06
CA SER A 46 -5.44 -30.14 6.39
C SER A 46 -4.65 -29.22 7.32
N THR A 47 -3.85 -29.80 8.22
CA THR A 47 -2.78 -29.06 8.87
C THR A 47 -1.79 -28.71 7.78
N GLU A 48 -1.71 -27.43 7.41
CA GLU A 48 -0.62 -26.87 6.62
C GLU A 48 0.69 -27.48 7.13
N LYS A 49 1.31 -28.31 6.29
CA LYS A 49 2.51 -29.06 6.65
C LYS A 49 3.63 -28.04 6.94
N LYS A 50 3.78 -27.65 8.20
CA LYS A 50 5.06 -27.20 8.74
C LYS A 50 6.01 -28.38 8.60
N VAL A 51 6.73 -28.47 7.48
CA VAL A 51 7.83 -29.40 7.33
C VAL A 51 9.00 -28.80 8.12
N GLY A 52 9.03 -29.12 9.40
CA GLY A 52 10.19 -28.96 10.26
C GLY A 52 11.31 -29.90 9.80
N ALA A 53 12.53 -29.39 9.91
CA ALA A 53 13.78 -30.09 9.67
C ALA A 53 13.93 -31.34 10.55
N GLU A 54 14.45 -32.42 9.95
CA GLU A 54 15.57 -33.24 10.45
C GLU A 54 15.61 -34.59 9.72
N ALA A 55 16.59 -34.75 8.83
CA ALA A 55 17.31 -36.00 8.60
C ALA A 55 18.50 -35.71 7.68
N ALA A 56 19.66 -35.48 8.31
CA ALA A 56 20.94 -35.60 7.65
C ALA A 56 21.24 -37.10 7.43
N GLU A 57 21.67 -37.49 6.23
CA GLU A 57 23.07 -37.87 5.96
C GLU A 57 23.24 -38.57 4.59
N ALA A 58 24.32 -38.15 3.91
CA ALA A 58 25.13 -38.87 2.93
C ALA A 58 24.56 -39.18 1.53
N SER A 59 24.93 -38.35 0.54
CA SER A 59 26.02 -38.73 -0.37
C SER A 59 26.42 -37.54 -1.25
N SER A 60 27.67 -37.13 -1.09
CA SER A 60 28.44 -36.26 -1.98
C SER A 60 28.40 -36.75 -3.43
N GLN A 61 28.12 -35.84 -4.36
CA GLN A 61 28.87 -35.71 -5.61
C GLN A 61 28.59 -34.34 -6.23
N THR A 62 29.68 -33.59 -6.34
CA THR A 62 29.87 -32.36 -7.10
C THR A 62 29.40 -32.51 -8.54
N ASP A 63 28.69 -31.52 -9.05
CA ASP A 63 28.98 -30.97 -10.38
C ASP A 63 28.49 -29.52 -10.44
N ASP A 64 29.46 -28.62 -10.28
CA ASP A 64 29.40 -27.24 -10.71
C ASP A 64 29.18 -27.22 -12.23
N GLN A 65 27.98 -26.88 -12.68
CA GLN A 65 27.80 -26.17 -13.95
C GLN A 65 26.78 -25.05 -13.76
N ALA A 66 27.33 -23.88 -13.44
CA ALA A 66 26.72 -22.61 -13.74
C ALA A 66 26.56 -22.50 -15.26
N GLU A 67 25.32 -22.48 -15.73
CA GLU A 67 24.98 -21.85 -17.00
C GLU A 67 24.35 -20.51 -16.70
N GLU A 68 25.20 -19.49 -16.72
CA GLU A 68 24.81 -18.13 -17.04
C GLU A 68 24.23 -18.12 -18.46
N GLN A 69 22.92 -18.01 -18.56
CA GLN A 69 22.29 -17.45 -19.76
C GLN A 69 21.53 -16.19 -19.34
N ALA A 70 22.20 -15.07 -19.58
CA ALA A 70 21.56 -13.78 -19.76
C ALA A 70 20.67 -13.88 -21.01
N ASP A 71 19.40 -14.20 -20.79
CA ASP A 71 18.39 -14.13 -21.84
C ASP A 71 17.24 -13.23 -21.40
N GLU A 72 16.78 -12.44 -22.36
CA GLU A 72 15.73 -11.46 -22.25
C GLU A 72 14.53 -12.03 -21.46
N LYS A 73 14.18 -11.42 -20.32
CA LYS A 73 13.02 -11.83 -19.51
C LYS A 73 11.74 -11.67 -20.34
N GLN A 74 11.40 -12.68 -21.13
CA GLN A 74 10.06 -12.88 -21.63
C GLN A 74 9.16 -13.08 -20.41
N GLU A 75 8.09 -12.28 -20.34
CA GLU A 75 7.06 -12.41 -19.33
C GLU A 75 6.39 -13.79 -19.51
N GLU A 76 6.86 -14.80 -18.78
CA GLU A 76 6.28 -16.13 -18.81
C GLU A 76 4.84 -16.07 -18.30
N ALA A 77 3.90 -16.14 -19.24
CA ALA A 77 2.49 -16.33 -18.96
C ALA A 77 2.29 -17.70 -18.31
N VAL A 78 1.71 -17.73 -17.11
CA VAL A 78 1.50 -18.98 -16.35
C VAL A 78 0.04 -19.42 -16.43
N TYR A 79 -0.16 -20.68 -16.79
CA TYR A 79 -1.46 -21.30 -16.99
C TYR A 79 -1.93 -22.05 -15.73
N TYR A 80 -3.19 -21.87 -15.35
CA TYR A 80 -3.81 -22.55 -14.22
C TYR A 80 -5.18 -23.08 -14.57
N THR A 81 -5.53 -24.28 -14.09
CA THR A 81 -6.86 -24.86 -14.30
C THR A 81 -7.80 -24.47 -13.16
N CYS A 82 -8.94 -23.87 -13.49
CA CYS A 82 -9.98 -23.53 -12.53
C CYS A 82 -10.60 -24.80 -11.92
N PRO A 83 -10.63 -24.97 -10.59
CA PRO A 83 -11.18 -26.16 -9.95
C PRO A 83 -12.70 -26.26 -10.09
N SER A 84 -13.40 -25.14 -10.30
CA SER A 84 -14.86 -25.13 -10.39
C SER A 84 -15.39 -25.44 -11.81
N CYS A 85 -14.70 -25.02 -12.87
CA CYS A 85 -15.19 -25.19 -14.26
C CYS A 85 -14.20 -25.87 -15.21
N GLY A 86 -12.97 -26.16 -14.78
CA GLY A 86 -11.95 -26.80 -15.61
C GLY A 86 -11.28 -25.89 -16.64
N ALA A 87 -11.63 -24.61 -16.71
CA ALA A 87 -11.04 -23.69 -17.68
C ALA A 87 -9.60 -23.31 -17.33
N GLU A 88 -8.77 -23.11 -18.35
CA GLU A 88 -7.40 -22.59 -18.19
C GLU A 88 -7.40 -21.06 -18.10
N ILE A 89 -6.77 -20.54 -17.05
CA ILE A 89 -6.62 -19.14 -16.73
C ILE A 89 -5.15 -18.77 -16.95
N VAL A 90 -4.91 -17.74 -17.75
CA VAL A 90 -3.58 -17.18 -17.99
C VAL A 90 -3.35 -16.02 -17.03
N THR A 91 -2.24 -16.05 -16.30
CA THR A 91 -1.90 -15.03 -15.30
C THR A 91 -0.43 -14.67 -15.33
N ASP A 92 -0.11 -13.51 -14.77
CA ASP A 92 1.27 -13.09 -14.55
C ASP A 92 1.96 -13.96 -13.48
N ALA A 93 3.29 -14.01 -13.51
CA ALA A 93 4.08 -14.67 -12.48
C ALA A 93 3.91 -14.07 -11.06
N THR A 94 3.43 -12.83 -10.97
CA THR A 94 3.17 -12.11 -9.71
C THR A 94 1.74 -12.29 -9.21
N THR A 95 0.78 -12.72 -10.04
CA THR A 95 -0.60 -12.90 -9.57
C THR A 95 -0.68 -14.08 -8.59
N ALA A 96 -1.27 -13.85 -7.43
CA ALA A 96 -1.49 -14.84 -6.37
C ALA A 96 -2.95 -15.23 -6.19
N ALA A 97 -3.88 -14.28 -6.39
CA ALA A 97 -5.31 -14.56 -6.40
C ALA A 97 -6.00 -13.80 -7.54
N THR A 98 -6.96 -14.46 -8.20
CA THR A 98 -7.69 -13.92 -9.34
C THR A 98 -9.12 -14.46 -9.39
N PHE A 99 -9.89 -14.07 -10.41
CA PHE A 99 -11.20 -14.64 -10.71
C PHE A 99 -11.14 -15.44 -12.02
N CYS A 100 -11.85 -16.56 -12.07
CA CYS A 100 -12.03 -17.28 -13.32
C CYS A 100 -12.90 -16.47 -14.29
N TYR A 101 -12.41 -16.21 -15.50
CA TYR A 101 -13.18 -15.49 -16.51
C TYR A 101 -14.51 -16.19 -16.89
N TYR A 102 -14.54 -17.52 -16.82
CA TYR A 102 -15.67 -18.31 -17.27
C TYR A 102 -16.77 -18.43 -16.21
N CYS A 103 -16.42 -18.88 -15.00
CA CYS A 103 -17.40 -19.07 -13.93
C CYS A 103 -17.43 -17.93 -12.90
N HIS A 104 -16.53 -16.95 -13.00
CA HIS A 104 -16.40 -15.82 -12.07
C HIS A 104 -16.11 -16.20 -10.61
N ASN A 105 -15.79 -17.46 -10.34
CA ASN A 105 -15.39 -17.91 -9.00
C ASN A 105 -13.99 -17.37 -8.66
N PRO A 106 -13.75 -16.99 -7.40
CA PRO A 106 -12.42 -16.65 -6.92
C PRO A 106 -11.50 -17.87 -6.97
N VAL A 107 -10.26 -17.65 -7.35
CA VAL A 107 -9.23 -18.65 -7.60
C VAL A 107 -7.94 -18.19 -6.92
N VAL A 108 -7.51 -18.92 -5.88
CA VAL A 108 -6.21 -18.69 -5.23
C VAL A 108 -5.19 -19.63 -5.84
N LEU A 109 -4.15 -19.06 -6.45
CA LEU A 109 -3.13 -19.79 -7.21
C LEU A 109 -2.10 -20.38 -6.22
N GLY A 110 -2.17 -21.69 -5.99
CA GLY A 110 -1.25 -22.38 -5.10
C GLY A 110 0.19 -22.35 -5.63
N GLY A 111 1.17 -22.36 -4.72
CA GLY A 111 2.59 -22.20 -5.03
C GLY A 111 3.07 -20.75 -5.12
N ARG A 112 2.16 -19.75 -5.10
CA ARG A 112 2.51 -18.33 -5.21
C ARG A 112 2.79 -17.66 -3.87
N LEU A 113 2.11 -18.08 -2.81
CA LEU A 113 2.25 -17.53 -1.46
C LEU A 113 2.62 -18.64 -0.47
N ASP A 114 3.56 -19.51 -0.88
CA ASP A 114 4.00 -20.64 -0.06
C ASP A 114 5.47 -20.49 0.34
N GLY A 115 5.84 -21.14 1.45
CA GLY A 115 7.21 -21.11 1.98
C GLY A 115 7.71 -19.68 2.18
N LYS A 116 8.80 -19.30 1.52
CA LYS A 116 9.39 -17.95 1.62
C LYS A 116 8.54 -16.82 1.05
N PHE A 117 7.47 -17.13 0.31
CA PHE A 117 6.55 -16.16 -0.26
C PHE A 117 5.23 -16.08 0.52
N LEU A 118 5.10 -16.79 1.64
CA LEU A 118 3.95 -16.66 2.53
C LEU A 118 4.02 -15.32 3.28
N PRO A 119 2.99 -14.46 3.21
CA PRO A 119 2.90 -13.26 4.05
C PRO A 119 2.83 -13.60 5.53
N ASP A 120 3.44 -12.77 6.38
CA ASP A 120 3.34 -12.88 7.83
C ASP A 120 2.00 -12.34 8.35
N LYS A 121 1.57 -11.21 7.77
CA LYS A 121 0.39 -10.47 8.21
C LYS A 121 -0.44 -9.98 7.03
N VAL A 122 -1.68 -9.60 7.33
CA VAL A 122 -2.59 -8.93 6.40
C VAL A 122 -3.44 -7.92 7.15
N ILE A 123 -3.74 -6.80 6.48
CA ILE A 123 -4.83 -5.92 6.90
C ILE A 123 -6.07 -6.33 6.11
N PRO A 124 -7.11 -6.92 6.72
CA PRO A 124 -8.32 -7.28 5.99
C PRO A 124 -8.99 -6.06 5.38
N PHE A 125 -9.62 -6.21 4.22
CA PHE A 125 -10.55 -5.19 3.72
C PHE A 125 -11.61 -4.87 4.78
N GLN A 126 -11.83 -3.57 5.04
CA GLN A 126 -12.89 -3.07 5.91
C GLN A 126 -13.99 -2.36 5.11
N ILE A 127 -13.62 -1.80 3.97
CA ILE A 127 -14.53 -1.12 3.06
C ILE A 127 -15.01 -2.10 2.01
N ASP A 128 -16.32 -2.35 2.00
CA ASP A 128 -16.97 -3.17 0.98
C ASP A 128 -17.02 -2.48 -0.38
N ARG A 129 -17.40 -3.25 -1.41
CA ARG A 129 -17.47 -2.74 -2.78
C ARG A 129 -18.45 -1.57 -2.91
N LYS A 130 -19.62 -1.64 -2.28
CA LYS A 130 -20.67 -0.61 -2.41
C LYS A 130 -20.18 0.73 -1.86
N LYS A 131 -19.61 0.73 -0.66
CA LYS A 131 -19.03 1.94 -0.05
C LYS A 131 -17.84 2.46 -0.85
N ALA A 132 -17.04 1.59 -1.45
CA ALA A 132 -15.95 2.01 -2.33
C ALA A 132 -16.45 2.72 -3.60
N GLU A 133 -17.50 2.19 -4.24
CA GLU A 133 -18.15 2.80 -5.40
C GLU A 133 -18.78 4.17 -5.06
N GLU A 134 -19.46 4.27 -3.91
CA GLU A 134 -20.02 5.53 -3.41
C GLU A 134 -18.91 6.57 -3.12
N THR A 135 -17.83 6.14 -2.48
CA THR A 135 -16.68 7.01 -2.15
C THR A 135 -16.00 7.51 -3.42
N PHE A 136 -15.81 6.65 -4.41
CA PHE A 136 -15.31 7.03 -5.74
C PHE A 136 -16.23 8.06 -6.40
N LEU A 137 -17.53 7.81 -6.46
CA LEU A 137 -18.51 8.75 -7.02
C LEU A 137 -18.51 10.11 -6.30
N GLY A 138 -18.44 10.09 -4.96
CA GLY A 138 -18.36 11.29 -4.12
C GLY A 138 -17.07 12.08 -4.36
N TYR A 139 -15.95 11.41 -4.59
CA TYR A 139 -14.68 12.05 -4.89
C TYR A 139 -14.68 12.73 -6.26
N VAL A 140 -15.10 12.01 -7.29
CA VAL A 140 -15.07 12.52 -8.66
C VAL A 140 -16.10 13.64 -8.84
N SER A 141 -17.29 13.53 -8.24
CA SER A 141 -18.40 14.50 -8.44
C SER A 141 -18.08 15.91 -7.96
N LYS A 142 -17.19 16.04 -6.98
CA LYS A 142 -16.67 17.32 -6.50
C LYS A 142 -15.74 18.01 -7.50
N LYS A 143 -15.24 17.31 -8.51
CA LYS A 143 -14.21 17.81 -9.44
C LYS A 143 -14.86 18.31 -10.75
N LYS A 144 -15.01 19.64 -10.85
CA LYS A 144 -15.71 20.32 -11.97
C LYS A 144 -15.09 20.07 -13.34
N PHE A 145 -13.76 19.92 -13.40
CA PHE A 145 -12.99 19.82 -14.64
C PHE A 145 -12.75 18.39 -15.12
N VAL A 146 -13.40 17.38 -14.51
CA VAL A 146 -13.25 16.00 -14.96
C VAL A 146 -14.18 15.73 -16.15
N PRO A 147 -13.72 15.06 -17.23
CA PRO A 147 -14.56 14.68 -18.36
C PRO A 147 -15.78 13.86 -17.94
N ARG A 148 -16.95 14.11 -18.56
CA ARG A 148 -18.19 13.37 -18.23
C ARG A 148 -18.07 11.85 -18.47
N GLY A 149 -17.28 11.43 -19.45
CA GLY A 149 -17.03 10.00 -19.71
C GLY A 149 -16.34 9.27 -18.54
N PHE A 150 -15.61 10.02 -17.70
CA PHE A 150 -14.97 9.47 -16.51
C PHE A 150 -16.01 9.05 -15.45
N PHE A 151 -17.13 9.75 -15.37
CA PHE A 151 -18.26 9.48 -14.45
C PHE A 151 -19.19 8.35 -14.89
N SER A 152 -18.84 7.60 -15.93
CA SER A 152 -19.72 6.56 -16.45
C SER A 152 -19.80 5.37 -15.49
N LYS A 153 -21.01 4.78 -15.36
CA LYS A 153 -21.22 3.53 -14.60
C LYS A 153 -20.24 2.41 -15.02
N LYS A 154 -19.90 2.37 -16.31
CA LYS A 154 -18.91 1.44 -16.88
C LYS A 154 -17.53 1.53 -16.24
N ASN A 155 -17.11 2.70 -15.77
CA ASN A 155 -15.82 2.84 -15.07
C ASN A 155 -15.91 2.40 -13.61
N ILE A 156 -17.09 2.53 -13.00
CA ILE A 156 -17.36 2.09 -11.62
C ILE A 156 -17.34 0.56 -11.55
N GLU A 157 -17.90 -0.11 -12.55
CA GLU A 157 -17.88 -1.58 -12.66
C GLU A 157 -16.46 -2.17 -12.70
N LYS A 158 -15.48 -1.39 -13.19
CA LYS A 158 -14.06 -1.77 -13.26
C LYS A 158 -13.30 -1.57 -11.94
N LEU A 159 -13.98 -1.15 -10.88
CA LEU A 159 -13.35 -1.06 -9.57
C LEU A 159 -12.95 -2.46 -9.09
N SER A 160 -11.65 -2.65 -8.94
CA SER A 160 -11.04 -3.92 -8.55
C SER A 160 -10.49 -3.81 -7.14
N SER A 161 -10.71 -4.83 -6.33
CA SER A 161 -10.10 -4.97 -5.02
C SER A 161 -8.85 -5.83 -5.11
N VAL A 162 -7.71 -5.27 -4.72
CA VAL A 162 -6.40 -5.91 -4.85
C VAL A 162 -5.67 -5.85 -3.50
N TYR A 163 -5.11 -6.97 -3.08
CA TYR A 163 -4.08 -7.02 -2.05
C TYR A 163 -2.71 -6.80 -2.68
N PHE A 164 -2.02 -5.75 -2.23
CA PHE A 164 -0.66 -5.44 -2.66
C PHE A 164 0.35 -5.85 -1.60
N PRO A 165 1.53 -6.37 -2.01
CA PRO A 165 2.58 -6.79 -1.12
C PRO A 165 3.46 -5.62 -0.66
N TYR A 166 3.73 -5.56 0.64
CA TYR A 166 4.60 -4.57 1.27
C TYR A 166 5.58 -5.23 2.23
N TRP A 167 6.76 -4.62 2.34
CA TRP A 167 7.67 -4.82 3.46
C TRP A 167 7.33 -3.82 4.55
N LEU A 168 7.10 -4.31 5.76
CA LEU A 168 7.09 -3.48 6.96
C LEU A 168 8.41 -3.60 7.67
N TYR A 169 9.10 -2.48 7.81
CA TYR A 169 10.33 -2.38 8.57
C TYR A 169 10.07 -1.68 9.91
N SER A 170 10.51 -2.31 10.99
CA SER A 170 10.51 -1.73 12.33
C SER A 170 11.90 -1.88 12.94
N VAL A 171 12.35 -0.85 13.65
CA VAL A 171 13.69 -0.82 14.24
C VAL A 171 13.69 -0.15 15.61
N LYS A 172 14.47 -0.72 16.53
CA LYS A 172 14.87 -0.04 17.76
C LYS A 172 16.28 0.51 17.57
N LEU A 173 16.41 1.83 17.62
CA LEU A 173 17.66 2.54 17.47
C LEU A 173 18.09 3.11 18.82
N LYS A 174 19.38 2.99 19.10
CA LYS A 174 20.04 3.75 20.15
C LYS A 174 20.77 4.93 19.54
N GLY A 175 20.36 6.13 19.92
CA GLY A 175 20.79 7.37 19.30
C GLY A 175 21.54 8.27 20.27
N LYS A 176 22.61 8.90 19.79
CA LYS A 176 23.28 10.01 20.44
C LYS A 176 23.48 11.15 19.45
N MET A 177 23.08 12.35 19.85
CA MET A 177 23.17 13.56 19.03
C MET A 177 23.77 14.71 19.83
N ASN A 178 24.82 15.31 19.27
CA ASN A 178 25.47 16.49 19.82
C ASN A 178 25.21 17.69 18.91
N ALA A 179 24.78 18.80 19.50
CA ALA A 179 24.47 20.02 18.78
C ALA A 179 24.92 21.27 19.55
N GLU A 180 25.27 22.33 18.83
CA GLU A 180 25.41 23.67 19.39
C GLU A 180 24.09 24.42 19.19
N ALA A 181 23.55 24.98 20.26
CA ALA A 181 22.36 25.79 20.24
C ALA A 181 22.64 27.25 20.61
N LYS A 182 21.94 28.17 19.95
CA LYS A 182 22.03 29.61 20.24
C LYS A 182 20.67 30.17 20.61
N ARG A 183 20.64 30.94 21.71
CA ARG A 183 19.51 31.78 22.08
C ARG A 183 19.92 33.23 21.92
N VAL A 184 19.35 33.89 20.92
CA VAL A 184 19.57 35.31 20.63
C VAL A 184 18.39 36.10 21.18
N ARG A 185 18.67 37.09 22.02
CA ARG A 185 17.67 38.08 22.43
C ARG A 185 18.21 39.47 22.10
N THR A 186 17.37 40.31 21.51
CA THR A 186 17.70 41.69 21.17
C THR A 186 16.74 42.61 21.89
N TRP A 187 17.25 43.62 22.60
CA TRP A 187 16.44 44.62 23.29
C TRP A 187 17.13 45.97 23.25
N VAL A 188 16.33 47.03 23.35
CA VAL A 188 16.81 48.41 23.36
C VAL A 188 16.95 48.88 24.81
N ALA A 189 18.11 49.44 25.16
CA ALA A 189 18.37 50.02 26.47
C ALA A 189 18.86 51.47 26.27
N GLY A 190 17.93 52.42 26.32
CA GLY A 190 18.21 53.83 25.98
C GLY A 190 18.39 54.00 24.47
N ASP A 191 19.55 54.52 24.06
CA ASP A 191 19.91 54.72 22.64
C ASP A 191 20.70 53.53 22.04
N GLU A 192 20.97 52.49 22.83
CA GLU A 192 21.74 51.31 22.40
C GLU A 192 20.84 50.10 22.13
N GLU A 193 21.05 49.45 20.99
CA GLU A 193 20.48 48.13 20.68
C GLU A 193 21.45 47.04 21.14
N ILE A 194 21.05 46.27 22.17
CA ILE A 194 21.88 45.21 22.75
C ILE A 194 21.38 43.86 22.25
N THR A 195 22.28 43.08 21.64
CA THR A 195 22.03 41.69 21.25
C THR A 195 22.83 40.74 22.15
N GLU A 196 22.14 39.96 22.98
CA GLU A 196 22.74 38.88 23.78
C GLU A 196 22.59 37.56 23.04
N THR A 197 23.72 36.89 22.79
CA THR A 197 23.75 35.54 22.24
C THR A 197 24.28 34.57 23.29
N LYS A 198 23.43 33.67 23.78
CA LYS A 198 23.85 32.55 24.64
C LYS A 198 24.09 31.32 23.78
N VAL A 199 25.28 30.74 23.93
CA VAL A 199 25.69 29.51 23.24
C VAL A 199 25.61 28.35 24.23
N TYR A 200 25.00 27.25 23.81
CA TYR A 200 24.78 26.05 24.59
C TYR A 200 25.31 24.84 23.83
N GLU A 201 25.98 23.94 24.52
CA GLU A 201 26.30 22.61 24.01
C GLU A 201 25.19 21.65 24.45
N LEU A 202 24.51 21.05 23.49
CA LEU A 202 23.41 20.12 23.69
C LEU A 202 23.88 18.70 23.40
N CYS A 203 23.60 17.82 24.35
CA CYS A 203 23.69 16.38 24.16
C CYS A 203 22.29 15.79 24.35
N ARG A 204 21.87 14.96 23.41
CA ARG A 204 20.67 14.10 23.51
C ARG A 204 21.09 12.67 23.28
N GLU A 205 20.72 11.81 24.21
CA GLU A 205 20.97 10.38 24.14
C GLU A 205 19.70 9.67 24.57
N GLY A 206 19.35 8.60 23.86
CA GLY A 206 18.14 7.85 24.16
C GLY A 206 17.88 6.73 23.18
N ASP A 207 16.91 5.91 23.54
CA ASP A 207 16.44 4.80 22.73
C ASP A 207 15.14 5.23 22.02
N ILE A 208 15.03 4.91 20.73
CA ILE A 208 13.85 5.21 19.92
C ILE A 208 13.38 3.94 19.21
N ALA A 209 12.10 3.65 19.31
CA ALA A 209 11.45 2.57 18.59
C ALA A 209 10.61 3.17 17.46
N LEU A 210 11.00 2.90 16.21
CA LEU A 210 10.26 3.29 15.02
C LEU A 210 9.64 2.04 14.42
N ALA A 211 8.32 2.05 14.24
CA ALA A 211 7.57 0.86 13.85
C ALA A 211 6.80 1.08 12.54
N ASN A 212 6.63 -0.02 11.81
CA ASN A 212 5.72 -0.15 10.68
C ASN A 212 5.96 0.83 9.52
N LEU A 213 7.23 1.11 9.16
CA LEU A 213 7.52 1.85 7.92
C LEU A 213 7.21 0.95 6.72
N PRO A 214 6.24 1.32 5.86
CA PRO A 214 5.83 0.48 4.75
C PRO A 214 6.56 0.82 3.46
N GLU A 215 7.12 -0.18 2.80
CA GLU A 215 7.68 -0.08 1.45
C GLU A 215 6.99 -1.07 0.51
N ASN A 216 6.65 -0.60 -0.68
CA ASN A 216 6.05 -1.46 -1.70
C ASN A 216 7.04 -2.55 -2.14
N ALA A 217 6.56 -3.80 -2.25
CA ALA A 217 7.34 -4.94 -2.69
C ALA A 217 7.08 -5.36 -4.17
N LEU A 218 6.62 -4.42 -5.01
CA LEU A 218 6.41 -4.57 -6.46
C LEU A 218 7.28 -3.63 -7.30
N LYS A 219 7.97 -4.16 -8.33
CA LYS A 219 8.73 -3.41 -9.35
C LYS A 219 7.84 -2.91 -10.49
N LYS A 220 6.75 -3.62 -10.80
CA LYS A 220 5.89 -3.40 -11.97
C LYS A 220 5.17 -2.04 -11.96
N ALA A 221 4.59 -1.66 -13.12
CA ALA A 221 3.74 -0.48 -13.28
C ALA A 221 2.60 -0.38 -12.24
N ASN A 222 2.13 -1.53 -11.72
CA ASN A 222 1.13 -1.60 -10.66
C ASN A 222 1.61 -1.00 -9.32
N ALA A 223 2.92 -0.80 -9.13
CA ALA A 223 3.48 -0.17 -7.95
C ALA A 223 2.93 1.24 -7.70
N ILE A 224 2.58 1.96 -8.76
CA ILE A 224 1.97 3.29 -8.69
C ILE A 224 0.62 3.24 -7.97
N LEU A 225 -0.12 2.14 -8.13
CA LEU A 225 -1.43 1.94 -7.51
C LEU A 225 -1.32 1.78 -5.99
N ALA A 226 -0.19 1.28 -5.52
CA ALA A 226 0.10 0.96 -4.12
C ALA A 226 0.88 2.09 -3.40
N LYS A 227 1.57 2.97 -4.13
CA LYS A 227 2.54 3.89 -3.50
C LYS A 227 1.92 4.91 -2.53
N ASN A 228 0.71 5.41 -2.81
CA ASN A 228 0.20 6.64 -2.18
C ASN A 228 -1.14 6.44 -1.43
N VAL A 229 -1.45 5.21 -1.01
CA VAL A 229 -2.70 4.87 -0.29
C VAL A 229 -2.57 4.92 1.24
N GLN A 230 -1.44 5.42 1.75
CA GLN A 230 -1.21 5.64 3.19
C GLN A 230 -2.11 6.75 3.76
N PRO A 231 -2.39 6.77 5.08
CA PRO A 231 -1.92 5.85 6.12
C PRO A 231 -2.84 4.65 6.33
N TYR A 232 -2.25 3.54 6.76
CA TYR A 232 -2.95 2.37 7.32
C TYR A 232 -2.85 2.37 8.84
N HIS A 233 -3.81 1.75 9.51
CA HIS A 233 -3.70 1.44 10.94
C HIS A 233 -3.09 0.04 11.08
N PHE A 234 -1.78 -0.02 11.28
CA PHE A 234 -1.02 -1.26 11.37
C PHE A 234 -1.33 -2.06 12.65
N ASP A 235 -1.95 -1.45 13.66
CA ASP A 235 -2.40 -2.15 14.87
C ASP A 235 -3.54 -3.15 14.59
N ASP A 236 -4.29 -2.96 13.49
CA ASP A 236 -5.39 -3.85 13.07
C ASP A 236 -4.91 -5.05 12.23
N MET A 237 -3.58 -5.23 12.09
CA MET A 237 -3.02 -6.35 11.33
C MET A 237 -3.36 -7.70 11.98
N LYS A 238 -3.78 -8.65 11.14
CA LYS A 238 -4.05 -10.04 11.54
C LYS A 238 -2.99 -10.97 10.98
N ASP A 239 -2.83 -12.13 11.61
CA ASP A 239 -2.05 -13.23 11.03
C ASP A 239 -2.63 -13.60 9.67
N PHE A 240 -1.73 -13.83 8.70
CA PHE A 240 -2.16 -14.11 7.35
C PHE A 240 -2.75 -15.52 7.26
N HIS A 241 -3.92 -15.59 6.61
CA HIS A 241 -4.56 -16.82 6.20
C HIS A 241 -5.01 -16.67 4.74
N MET A 242 -4.87 -17.75 3.95
CA MET A 242 -5.24 -17.75 2.52
C MET A 242 -6.71 -17.37 2.28
N GLY A 243 -7.60 -17.60 3.25
CA GLY A 243 -9.02 -17.26 3.15
C GLY A 243 -9.26 -15.77 2.91
N TYR A 244 -8.41 -14.89 3.44
CA TYR A 244 -8.55 -13.43 3.22
C TYR A 244 -8.45 -13.02 1.76
N LEU A 245 -7.86 -13.85 0.90
CA LEU A 245 -7.75 -13.61 -0.54
C LEU A 245 -9.01 -14.04 -1.31
N SER A 246 -9.90 -14.83 -0.68
CA SER A 246 -11.11 -15.30 -1.34
C SER A 246 -12.06 -14.14 -1.61
N GLY A 247 -12.28 -13.85 -2.90
CA GLY A 247 -13.06 -12.71 -3.36
C GLY A 247 -12.24 -11.45 -3.64
N PHE A 248 -10.91 -11.53 -3.61
CA PHE A 248 -10.01 -10.41 -3.85
C PHE A 248 -8.91 -10.82 -4.85
N LEU A 249 -8.45 -9.86 -5.65
CA LEU A 249 -7.21 -10.03 -6.40
C LEU A 249 -6.04 -9.92 -5.42
N ALA A 250 -4.94 -10.60 -5.69
CA ALA A 250 -3.72 -10.47 -4.89
C ALA A 250 -2.48 -10.57 -5.74
N GLU A 251 -1.50 -9.72 -5.44
CA GLU A 251 -0.16 -9.75 -6.03
C GLU A 251 0.85 -10.34 -5.02
N LYS A 252 1.80 -11.11 -5.55
CA LYS A 252 2.97 -11.63 -4.86
C LYS A 252 4.11 -10.62 -5.02
N ARG A 253 4.90 -10.45 -3.96
CA ARG A 253 6.15 -9.67 -4.00
C ARG A 253 7.11 -10.13 -5.10
N ASP A 254 7.79 -9.16 -5.72
CA ASP A 254 8.88 -9.35 -6.68
C ASP A 254 10.17 -8.57 -6.31
N ILE A 255 10.11 -7.78 -5.22
CA ILE A 255 11.23 -7.15 -4.55
C ILE A 255 11.53 -7.93 -3.26
N GLU A 256 12.77 -8.37 -3.07
CA GLU A 256 13.23 -8.95 -1.81
C GLU A 256 13.59 -7.85 -0.78
N SER A 257 13.59 -8.19 0.51
CA SER A 257 13.88 -7.24 1.60
C SER A 257 15.26 -6.60 1.48
N GLU A 258 16.24 -7.35 0.98
CA GLU A 258 17.63 -6.92 0.83
C GLU A 258 17.75 -5.75 -0.17
N GLU A 259 16.89 -5.69 -1.18
CA GLU A 259 16.90 -4.63 -2.19
C GLU A 259 16.46 -3.28 -1.62
N VAL A 260 15.59 -3.28 -0.61
CA VAL A 260 15.03 -2.07 0.01
C VAL A 260 15.65 -1.75 1.38
N GLN A 261 16.43 -2.68 1.94
CA GLN A 261 17.01 -2.58 3.28
C GLN A 261 17.82 -1.30 3.50
N GLN A 262 18.72 -0.97 2.58
CA GLN A 262 19.56 0.22 2.72
C GLN A 262 18.72 1.51 2.73
N LYS A 263 17.72 1.58 1.85
CA LYS A 263 16.81 2.74 1.75
C LYS A 263 16.05 2.93 3.07
N LEU A 264 15.42 1.87 3.58
CA LEU A 264 14.59 1.96 4.79
C LEU A 264 15.40 2.22 6.06
N ARG A 265 16.63 1.66 6.14
CA ARG A 265 17.57 2.01 7.22
C ARG A 265 17.93 3.50 7.22
N GLN A 266 18.17 4.08 6.04
CA GLN A 266 18.49 5.50 5.90
C GLN A 266 17.29 6.38 6.27
N GLU A 267 16.09 6.00 5.83
CA GLU A 267 14.84 6.71 6.13
C GLU A 267 14.55 6.68 7.64
N MET A 268 14.60 5.51 8.29
CA MET A 268 14.42 5.40 9.74
C MET A 268 15.48 6.16 10.55
N ARG A 269 16.74 6.17 10.08
CA ARG A 269 17.79 6.98 10.72
C ARG A 269 17.46 8.46 10.62
N HIS A 270 17.01 8.91 9.45
CA HIS A 270 16.61 10.30 9.24
C HIS A 270 15.44 10.69 10.14
N ASP A 271 14.42 9.85 10.24
CA ASP A 271 13.26 10.07 11.11
C ASP A 271 13.69 10.13 12.59
N ALA A 272 14.61 9.25 13.02
CA ALA A 272 15.15 9.28 14.38
C ALA A 272 15.95 10.57 14.67
N GLU A 273 16.76 11.04 13.72
CA GLU A 273 17.44 12.32 13.80
C GLU A 273 16.46 13.48 13.92
N GLN A 274 15.36 13.44 13.17
CA GLN A 274 14.28 14.43 13.25
C GLN A 274 13.61 14.44 14.62
N VAL A 275 13.24 13.27 15.15
CA VAL A 275 12.63 13.16 16.49
C VAL A 275 13.55 13.75 17.56
N PHE A 276 14.85 13.45 17.51
CA PHE A 276 15.82 14.03 18.45
C PHE A 276 15.92 15.55 18.30
N ARG A 277 15.90 16.06 17.07
CA ARG A 277 15.94 17.51 16.78
C ARG A 277 14.71 18.22 17.33
N ASP A 278 13.53 17.61 17.22
CA ASP A 278 12.27 18.20 17.69
C ASP A 278 12.22 18.34 19.23
N THR A 279 13.04 17.58 19.96
CA THR A 279 13.23 17.78 21.42
C THR A 279 14.10 18.99 21.80
N MET A 280 14.73 19.65 20.83
CA MET A 280 15.62 20.80 21.04
C MET A 280 14.99 22.14 20.62
N THR A 281 13.66 22.20 20.55
CA THR A 281 12.91 23.37 20.05
C THR A 281 12.95 24.61 20.95
N ASP A 282 13.42 24.48 22.20
CA ASP A 282 13.58 25.60 23.14
C ASP A 282 14.65 26.64 22.72
N TYR A 283 15.44 26.31 21.69
CA TYR A 283 16.54 27.13 21.20
C TYR A 283 16.24 27.68 19.80
N GLY A 284 16.63 28.93 19.54
CA GLY A 284 16.31 29.60 18.27
C GLY A 284 17.08 29.03 17.07
N ILE A 285 18.35 28.70 17.26
CA ILE A 285 19.21 28.10 16.23
C ILE A 285 19.84 26.84 16.83
N VAL A 286 19.74 25.71 16.14
CA VAL A 286 20.34 24.43 16.55
C VAL A 286 21.16 23.86 15.40
N ASN A 287 22.48 23.78 15.58
CA ASN A 287 23.43 23.21 14.63
C ASN A 287 23.89 21.85 15.13
N VAL A 288 23.48 20.77 14.46
CA VAL A 288 23.91 19.41 14.81
C VAL A 288 25.32 19.18 14.26
N HIS A 289 26.24 18.75 15.13
CA HIS A 289 27.63 18.47 14.76
C HIS A 289 27.86 16.99 14.47
N ASN A 290 27.27 16.13 15.31
CA ASN A 290 27.40 14.69 15.18
C ASN A 290 26.08 14.01 15.55
N SER A 291 25.67 13.04 14.75
CA SER A 291 24.54 12.16 14.98
C SER A 291 25.00 10.71 14.78
N ASP A 292 24.88 9.91 15.83
CA ASP A 292 25.20 8.49 15.77
C ASP A 292 23.98 7.69 16.21
N PHE A 293 23.57 6.76 15.35
CA PHE A 293 22.38 5.94 15.53
C PHE A 293 22.74 4.52 15.17
N HIS A 294 22.54 3.61 16.12
CA HIS A 294 22.81 2.19 15.95
C HIS A 294 21.53 1.39 16.12
N ALA A 295 21.28 0.44 15.22
CA ALA A 295 20.16 -0.48 15.34
C ALA A 295 20.50 -1.59 16.34
N GLU A 296 19.69 -1.71 17.39
CA GLU A 296 19.77 -2.81 18.36
C GLU A 296 18.95 -4.01 17.89
N GLU A 297 17.77 -3.75 17.31
CA GLU A 297 16.84 -4.78 16.85
C GLU A 297 16.17 -4.32 15.57
N GLU A 298 16.18 -5.18 14.56
CA GLU A 298 15.49 -4.98 13.29
C GLU A 298 14.44 -6.06 13.08
N LYS A 299 13.25 -5.64 12.69
CA LYS A 299 12.14 -6.55 12.38
C LYS A 299 11.62 -6.25 10.99
N TRP A 300 11.62 -7.30 10.16
CA TRP A 300 11.10 -7.30 8.80
C TRP A 300 9.86 -8.18 8.76
N GLN A 301 8.77 -7.67 8.19
CA GLN A 301 7.53 -8.42 8.02
C GLN A 301 7.00 -8.24 6.61
N TYR A 302 6.59 -9.35 5.99
CA TYR A 302 5.89 -9.34 4.72
C TYR A 302 4.39 -9.22 4.96
N VAL A 303 3.77 -8.15 4.45
CA VAL A 303 2.36 -7.82 4.73
C VAL A 303 1.59 -7.56 3.44
N LEU A 304 0.35 -8.06 3.37
CA LEU A 304 -0.59 -7.72 2.32
C LEU A 304 -1.52 -6.58 2.76
N LEU A 305 -1.57 -5.51 1.97
CA LEU A 305 -2.39 -4.33 2.23
C LEU A 305 -3.55 -4.21 1.22
N PRO A 306 -4.77 -3.89 1.68
CA PRO A 306 -5.96 -3.85 0.84
C PRO A 306 -6.07 -2.50 0.11
N VAL A 307 -6.28 -2.56 -1.20
CA VAL A 307 -6.47 -1.37 -2.05
C VAL A 307 -7.59 -1.60 -3.06
N TRP A 308 -8.50 -0.64 -3.13
CA TRP A 308 -9.44 -0.50 -4.23
C TRP A 308 -8.80 0.30 -5.35
N THR A 309 -8.77 -0.22 -6.56
CA THR A 309 -8.13 0.43 -7.71
C THR A 309 -9.00 0.41 -8.95
N VAL A 310 -8.89 1.47 -9.75
CA VAL A 310 -9.41 1.51 -11.12
C VAL A 310 -8.42 2.24 -12.03
N THR A 311 -8.20 1.67 -13.21
CA THR A 311 -7.39 2.28 -14.26
C THR A 311 -8.27 2.74 -15.42
N TYR A 312 -7.96 3.91 -15.96
CA TYR A 312 -8.70 4.52 -17.05
C TYR A 312 -7.74 5.07 -18.10
N LYS A 313 -7.92 4.66 -19.35
CA LYS A 313 -7.18 5.23 -20.48
C LYS A 313 -7.87 6.50 -20.95
N GLY A 314 -7.20 7.64 -20.79
CA GLY A 314 -7.67 8.92 -21.30
C GLY A 314 -7.62 9.02 -22.82
N ASN A 315 -8.35 9.99 -23.38
CA ASN A 315 -8.36 10.25 -24.82
C ASN A 315 -6.98 10.67 -25.35
N ASN A 316 -6.11 11.16 -24.47
CA ASN A 316 -4.71 11.49 -24.75
C ASN A 316 -3.78 10.25 -24.72
N GLY A 317 -4.32 9.04 -24.56
CA GLY A 317 -3.53 7.81 -24.45
C GLY A 317 -2.91 7.57 -23.07
N LYS A 318 -2.85 8.59 -22.19
CA LYS A 318 -2.34 8.47 -20.82
C LYS A 318 -3.26 7.58 -19.98
N ILE A 319 -2.67 6.68 -19.20
CA ILE A 319 -3.39 5.88 -18.20
C ILE A 319 -3.46 6.70 -16.92
N TYR A 320 -4.68 6.87 -16.44
CA TYR A 320 -5.01 7.48 -15.16
C TYR A 320 -5.37 6.38 -14.18
N TYR A 321 -4.97 6.55 -12.94
CA TYR A 321 -5.24 5.60 -11.88
C TYR A 321 -5.97 6.30 -10.75
N TYR A 322 -6.88 5.55 -10.15
CA TYR A 322 -7.48 5.88 -8.86
C TYR A 322 -7.24 4.69 -7.96
N SER A 323 -6.71 4.97 -6.78
CA SER A 323 -6.48 4.02 -5.71
C SER A 323 -7.12 4.54 -4.44
N MET A 324 -7.68 3.65 -3.65
CA MET A 324 -8.27 3.98 -2.37
C MET A 324 -7.90 2.90 -1.35
N ASN A 325 -7.44 3.33 -0.18
CA ASN A 325 -7.13 2.46 0.93
C ASN A 325 -8.38 1.64 1.33
N GLY A 326 -8.26 0.31 1.35
CA GLY A 326 -9.36 -0.60 1.69
C GLY A 326 -9.73 -0.66 3.18
N GLN A 327 -8.94 -0.05 4.05
CA GLN A 327 -9.18 0.11 5.50
C GLN A 327 -9.73 1.50 5.82
N THR A 328 -9.00 2.55 5.43
CA THR A 328 -9.30 3.93 5.85
C THR A 328 -10.16 4.71 4.85
N GLY A 329 -10.19 4.29 3.59
CA GLY A 329 -10.88 5.01 2.51
C GLY A 329 -10.11 6.22 2.00
N GLN A 330 -8.85 6.41 2.42
CA GLN A 330 -7.99 7.47 1.88
C GLN A 330 -7.78 7.28 0.38
N ILE A 331 -7.98 8.36 -0.37
CA ILE A 331 -7.98 8.35 -1.83
C ILE A 331 -6.67 8.93 -2.34
N CYS A 332 -6.06 8.24 -3.30
CA CYS A 332 -5.02 8.79 -4.16
C CYS A 332 -5.35 8.50 -5.62
N GLY A 333 -5.34 9.52 -6.47
CA GLY A 333 -5.55 9.27 -7.88
C GLY A 333 -5.37 10.51 -8.73
N GLU A 334 -4.85 10.28 -9.93
CA GLU A 334 -4.77 11.30 -10.97
C GLU A 334 -6.04 11.25 -11.80
N LEU A 335 -6.76 12.38 -11.89
CA LEU A 335 -7.95 12.49 -12.72
C LEU A 335 -7.61 13.22 -14.03
N PRO A 336 -8.16 12.80 -15.17
CA PRO A 336 -8.01 13.53 -16.41
C PRO A 336 -8.69 14.91 -16.32
N ILE A 337 -8.02 15.92 -16.88
CA ILE A 337 -8.56 17.28 -16.97
C ILE A 337 -9.19 17.47 -18.34
N ASP A 338 -10.44 17.95 -18.33
CA ASP A 338 -11.16 18.40 -19.52
C ASP A 338 -10.76 19.84 -19.83
N TRP A 339 -9.71 20.00 -20.64
CA TRP A 339 -9.21 21.31 -21.06
C TRP A 339 -10.25 22.18 -21.73
N LYS A 340 -11.26 21.59 -22.41
CA LYS A 340 -12.35 22.38 -23.02
C LYS A 340 -13.17 23.09 -21.96
N LYS A 341 -13.48 22.40 -20.84
CA LYS A 341 -14.16 23.02 -19.71
C LYS A 341 -13.30 24.10 -19.06
N VAL A 342 -12.01 23.84 -18.86
CA VAL A 342 -11.07 24.80 -18.25
C VAL A 342 -11.00 26.08 -19.09
N ILE A 343 -10.74 25.98 -20.39
CA ILE A 343 -10.64 27.12 -21.31
C ILE A 343 -11.96 27.89 -21.35
N LEU A 344 -13.10 27.20 -21.44
CA LEU A 344 -14.41 27.83 -21.46
C LEU A 344 -14.67 28.62 -20.17
N THR A 345 -14.40 28.02 -19.01
CA THR A 345 -14.57 28.72 -17.72
C THR A 345 -13.62 29.92 -17.60
N GLY A 346 -12.37 29.77 -18.05
CA GLY A 346 -11.38 30.84 -18.04
C GLY A 346 -11.79 32.03 -18.92
N LEU A 347 -12.29 31.74 -20.12
CA LEU A 347 -12.77 32.77 -21.07
C LEU A 347 -13.99 33.50 -20.51
N VAL A 348 -14.95 32.78 -19.93
CA VAL A 348 -16.13 33.39 -19.29
C VAL A 348 -15.72 34.30 -18.13
N THR A 349 -14.82 33.84 -17.24
CA THR A 349 -14.33 34.68 -16.13
C THR A 349 -13.56 35.90 -16.62
N PHE A 350 -12.73 35.75 -17.66
CA PHE A 350 -11.98 36.86 -18.25
C PHE A 350 -12.91 37.92 -18.82
N VAL A 351 -13.92 37.52 -19.62
CA VAL A 351 -14.91 38.43 -20.18
C VAL A 351 -15.72 39.12 -19.08
N ALA A 352 -16.12 38.40 -18.03
CA ALA A 352 -16.84 38.97 -16.90
C ALA A 352 -16.02 40.04 -16.15
N VAL A 353 -14.74 39.76 -15.85
CA VAL A 353 -13.83 40.72 -15.21
C VAL A 353 -13.57 41.92 -16.11
N LEU A 354 -13.40 41.70 -17.41
CA LEU A 354 -13.20 42.78 -18.38
C LEU A 354 -14.43 43.71 -18.44
N ILE A 355 -15.65 43.16 -18.49
CA ILE A 355 -16.88 43.95 -18.46
C ILE A 355 -17.01 44.73 -17.15
N LEU A 356 -16.76 44.09 -16.00
CA LEU A 356 -16.79 44.77 -14.70
C LEU A 356 -15.73 45.88 -14.59
N GLY A 357 -14.53 45.66 -15.13
CA GLY A 357 -13.48 46.68 -15.19
C GLY A 357 -13.86 47.86 -16.08
N LEU A 358 -14.45 47.61 -17.25
CA LEU A 358 -14.95 48.67 -18.14
C LEU A 358 -16.12 49.45 -17.53
N LEU A 359 -17.04 48.77 -16.83
CA LEU A 359 -18.14 49.41 -16.11
C LEU A 359 -17.63 50.22 -14.91
N GLY A 360 -16.72 49.66 -14.11
CA GLY A 360 -16.10 50.36 -12.97
C GLY A 360 -15.31 51.59 -13.41
N GLY A 361 -14.52 51.48 -14.48
CA GLY A 361 -13.82 52.63 -15.07
C GLY A 361 -14.74 53.70 -15.63
N ARG A 362 -15.97 53.34 -16.03
CA ARG A 362 -16.99 54.27 -16.52
C ARG A 362 -17.83 54.94 -15.41
N PHE A 363 -17.88 54.35 -14.22
CA PHE A 363 -18.60 54.90 -13.06
C PHE A 363 -17.68 55.65 -12.06
N ILE A 364 -16.36 55.43 -12.14
CA ILE A 364 -15.35 56.06 -11.25
C ILE A 364 -14.70 57.28 -11.92
N TRP A 365 -14.99 57.57 -13.19
CA TRP A 365 -14.50 58.75 -13.91
C TRP A 365 -15.62 59.74 -14.23
#